data_AF-A0A6N7GT57-F1
#
_entry.id   AF-A0A6N7GT57-F1
#
_cell.length_a   1.000
_cell.length_b   1.000
_cell.length_c   1.000
_cell.angle_alpha   90.00
_cell.angle_beta   90.00
_cell.angle_gamma   90.00
#
_symmetry.space_group_name_H-M   'P 1'
#
loop_
_entity.id
_entity.type
_entity.pdbx_description
1 polymer ?
#
loop_
_entity_poly.entity_id
_entity_poly.type
_entity_poly.pdbx_seq_one_letter_code
_entity_poly.pdbx_strand_id
1 'polypeptide(L)'
;MQHSVGTDEERSAALLVAAAEALLTAQIPSIPADFITGLFGRAAPEDLVRYDGREIAALGESAWSFLAERVPGTPKIRVASAVG
;
A
#
# COMPACT_ATOMS: atom_id res chain seq x y z
N MET A 1 23.98 -1.07 -22.37
CA MET A 1 22.89 -0.15 -22.02
C MET A 1 21.67 -0.96 -21.61
N GLN A 2 21.54 -1.34 -20.34
CA GLN A 2 20.35 -2.04 -19.82
C GLN A 2 20.17 -1.59 -18.36
N HIS A 3 19.25 -0.66 -18.12
CA HIS A 3 18.77 -0.26 -16.78
C HIS A 3 17.56 0.72 -16.82
N SER A 4 16.88 0.95 -17.96
CA SER A 4 15.82 1.98 -18.02
C SER A 4 14.44 1.51 -17.52
N VAL A 5 14.10 0.22 -17.70
CA VAL A 5 12.76 -0.29 -17.36
C VAL A 5 12.52 -0.30 -15.85
N GLY A 6 13.44 -0.88 -15.06
CA GLY A 6 13.32 -0.86 -13.59
C GLY A 6 13.19 0.55 -13.05
N THR A 7 14.08 1.46 -13.47
CA THR A 7 14.06 2.85 -12.99
C THR A 7 12.77 3.61 -13.34
N ASP A 8 12.12 3.27 -14.45
CA ASP A 8 10.84 3.88 -14.84
C ASP A 8 9.68 3.28 -14.05
N GLU A 9 9.70 1.97 -13.76
CA GLU A 9 8.73 1.31 -12.87
C GLU A 9 8.86 1.83 -11.43
N GLU A 10 10.07 1.95 -10.90
CA GLU A 10 10.33 2.56 -9.58
C GLU A 10 9.77 3.99 -9.51
N ARG A 11 10.02 4.82 -10.54
CA ARG A 11 9.48 6.19 -10.58
C ARG A 11 7.95 6.18 -10.65
N SER A 12 7.39 5.31 -11.48
CA SER A 12 5.94 5.20 -11.66
C SER A 12 5.26 4.76 -10.37
N ALA A 13 5.83 3.76 -9.67
CA ALA A 13 5.37 3.30 -8.38
C ALA A 13 5.46 4.41 -7.31
N ALA A 14 6.55 5.18 -7.27
CA ALA A 14 6.68 6.29 -6.33
C ALA A 14 5.63 7.40 -6.58
N LEU A 15 5.37 7.73 -7.85
CA LEU A 15 4.33 8.70 -8.21
C LEU A 15 2.93 8.19 -7.87
N LEU A 16 2.68 6.89 -8.08
CA LEU A 16 1.42 6.24 -7.74
C LEU A 16 1.14 6.30 -6.23
N VAL A 17 2.13 5.93 -5.42
CA VAL A 17 2.06 6.00 -3.95
C VAL A 17 1.79 7.42 -3.48
N ALA A 18 2.51 8.41 -4.01
CA ALA A 18 2.30 9.82 -3.65
C ALA A 18 0.91 10.34 -4.03
N ALA A 19 0.39 9.95 -5.21
CA ALA A 19 -0.95 10.31 -5.64
C ALA A 19 -2.03 9.69 -4.74
N ALA A 20 -1.89 8.42 -4.39
CA ALA A 20 -2.79 7.72 -3.48
C ALA A 20 -2.79 8.34 -2.08
N GLU A 21 -1.62 8.73 -1.57
CA GLU A 21 -1.46 9.41 -0.28
C GLU A 21 -2.18 10.77 -0.25
N ALA A 22 -2.03 11.56 -1.31
CA ALA A 22 -2.73 12.83 -1.45
C ALA A 22 -4.26 12.63 -1.51
N LEU A 23 -4.73 11.63 -2.26
CA LEU A 23 -6.16 11.29 -2.33
C LEU A 23 -6.71 10.86 -0.97
N LEU A 24 -5.99 10.01 -0.24
CA LEU A 24 -6.46 9.46 1.03
C LEU A 24 -6.46 10.52 2.13
N THR A 25 -5.41 11.32 2.24
CA THR A 25 -5.29 12.39 3.23
C THR A 25 -6.37 13.47 3.02
N ALA A 26 -6.71 13.77 1.76
CA ALA A 26 -7.78 14.71 1.44
C ALA A 26 -9.18 14.18 1.83
N GLN A 27 -9.39 12.87 1.77
CA GLN A 27 -10.68 12.23 2.08
C GLN A 27 -10.84 11.94 3.58
N ILE A 28 -9.77 11.51 4.26
CA ILE A 28 -9.80 11.03 5.63
C ILE A 28 -8.67 11.67 6.44
N PRO A 29 -8.88 12.86 7.03
CA PRO A 29 -7.84 13.61 7.74
C PRO A 29 -7.26 12.90 8.98
N SER A 30 -7.92 11.85 9.48
CA SER A 30 -7.42 11.05 10.60
C SER A 30 -6.34 10.04 10.23
N ILE A 31 -6.13 9.78 8.94
CA ILE A 31 -5.06 8.90 8.47
C ILE A 31 -3.75 9.70 8.41
N PRO A 32 -2.62 9.17 8.96
CA PRO A 32 -1.32 9.83 8.86
C PRO A 32 -0.91 10.09 7.41
N ALA A 33 -0.30 11.24 7.18
CA ALA A 33 0.08 11.70 5.84
C ALA A 33 1.22 10.89 5.19
N ASP A 34 1.85 9.97 5.92
CA ASP A 34 2.89 9.05 5.45
C ASP A 34 2.44 7.58 5.48
N PHE A 35 1.15 7.32 5.73
CA PHE A 35 0.63 5.99 5.92
C PHE A 35 0.72 5.12 4.65
N ILE A 36 0.41 5.68 3.48
CA ILE A 36 0.45 4.93 2.22
C ILE A 36 1.89 4.66 1.83
N THR A 37 2.77 5.66 2.02
CA THR A 37 4.21 5.48 1.85
C THR A 37 4.76 4.39 2.78
N GLY A 38 4.35 4.36 4.05
CA GLY A 38 4.76 3.32 5.00
C GLY A 38 4.22 1.93 4.67
N LEU A 39 2.97 1.85 4.19
CA LEU A 39 2.30 0.59 3.85
C LEU A 39 2.89 -0.07 2.59
N PHE A 40 3.18 0.72 1.55
CA PHE A 40 3.63 0.22 0.25
C PHE A 40 5.12 0.44 -0.04
N GLY A 41 5.87 1.12 0.83
CA GLY A 41 7.27 1.50 0.59
C GLY A 41 8.27 0.33 0.43
N ARG A 42 7.83 -0.91 0.64
CA ARG A 42 8.62 -2.13 0.38
C ARG A 42 7.98 -3.07 -0.64
N ALA A 43 6.87 -2.66 -1.26
CA ALA A 43 6.26 -3.42 -2.35
C ALA A 43 7.14 -3.33 -3.59
N ALA A 44 7.16 -4.40 -4.38
CA ALA A 44 7.86 -4.40 -5.65
C ALA A 44 7.14 -3.46 -6.63
N PRO A 45 7.86 -2.59 -7.38
CA PRO A 45 7.23 -1.66 -8.30
C PRO A 45 6.30 -2.33 -9.32
N GLU A 46 6.67 -3.51 -9.82
CA GLU A 46 5.89 -4.30 -10.77
C GLU A 46 4.52 -4.75 -10.25
N ASP A 47 4.36 -4.84 -8.93
CA ASP A 47 3.08 -5.15 -8.29
C ASP A 47 2.23 -3.89 -8.15
N LEU A 48 2.85 -2.72 -7.99
CA LEU A 48 2.15 -1.44 -7.81
C LEU A 48 1.66 -0.85 -9.13
N VAL A 49 2.48 -0.87 -10.19
CA VAL A 49 2.17 -0.24 -11.48
C VAL A 49 0.96 -0.86 -12.20
N ARG A 50 0.44 -1.98 -11.70
CA ARG A 50 -0.79 -2.62 -12.19
C ARG A 50 -2.08 -1.98 -11.67
N TYR A 51 -1.98 -1.15 -10.63
CA TYR A 51 -3.09 -0.45 -10.01
C TYR A 51 -3.08 1.03 -10.36
N ASP A 52 -4.24 1.68 -10.26
CA ASP A 52 -4.33 3.12 -10.27
C ASP A 52 -4.27 3.74 -8.85
N GLY A 53 -4.10 5.06 -8.78
CA GLY A 53 -3.93 5.76 -7.49
C GLY A 53 -5.17 5.69 -6.58
N ARG A 54 -6.37 5.52 -7.14
CA ARG A 54 -7.60 5.35 -6.36
C ARG A 54 -7.69 3.95 -5.78
N GLU A 55 -7.28 2.94 -6.53
CA GLU A 55 -7.20 1.55 -6.05
C GLU A 55 -6.20 1.43 -4.91
N ILE A 56 -5.00 2.02 -5.05
CA ILE A 56 -4.01 2.06 -3.96
C ILE A 56 -4.57 2.82 -2.73
N ALA A 57 -5.27 3.94 -2.93
CA ALA A 57 -5.89 4.67 -1.83
C ALA A 57 -6.99 3.85 -1.13
N ALA A 58 -7.83 3.12 -1.87
CA ALA A 58 -8.88 2.27 -1.32
C ALA A 58 -8.33 1.06 -0.54
N LEU A 59 -7.22 0.47 -1.00
CA LEU A 59 -6.49 -0.55 -0.25
C LEU A 59 -5.92 0.03 1.06
N GLY A 60 -5.37 1.25 1.00
CA GLY A 60 -4.89 1.99 2.16
C GLY A 60 -5.99 2.24 3.20
N GLU A 61 -7.13 2.77 2.76
CA GLU A 61 -8.30 2.98 3.63
C GLU A 61 -8.75 1.66 4.29
N SER A 62 -8.86 0.59 3.51
CA SER A 62 -9.27 -0.72 4.00
C SER A 62 -8.29 -1.25 5.05
N ALA A 63 -6.98 -1.10 4.82
CA ALA A 63 -5.95 -1.47 5.77
C ALA A 63 -6.03 -0.65 7.07
N TRP A 64 -6.26 0.66 6.98
CA TRP A 64 -6.41 1.54 8.14
C TRP A 64 -7.63 1.16 8.99
N SER A 65 -8.79 0.98 8.35
CA SER A 65 -10.02 0.55 9.03
C SER A 65 -9.84 -0.81 9.70
N PHE A 66 -9.14 -1.74 9.04
CA PHE A 66 -8.86 -3.05 9.62
C PHE A 66 -7.96 -2.97 10.87
N LEU A 67 -6.97 -2.07 10.87
CA LEU A 67 -6.12 -1.83 12.04
C LEU A 67 -6.93 -1.27 13.22
N ALA A 68 -7.91 -0.40 12.96
CA ALA A 68 -8.76 0.18 14.00
C ALA A 68 -9.61 -0.87 14.73
N GLU A 69 -9.98 -1.96 14.05
CA GLU A 69 -10.77 -3.05 14.64
C GLU A 69 -9.93 -4.10 15.40
N ARG A 70 -8.59 -3.99 15.38
CA ARG A 70 -7.73 -5.07 15.92
C ARG A 70 -7.72 -5.06 17.44
N VAL A 71 -8.25 -6.12 18.05
CA VAL A 71 -8.08 -6.41 19.48
C VAL A 71 -6.69 -7.05 19.70
N PRO A 72 -5.81 -6.46 20.52
CA PRO A 72 -4.54 -7.08 20.88
C PRO A 72 -4.74 -8.50 21.43
N GLY A 73 -3.92 -9.46 20.98
CA GLY A 73 -4.01 -10.86 21.41
C GLY A 73 -5.01 -11.74 20.64
N THR A 74 -5.83 -11.16 19.74
CA THR A 74 -6.76 -11.94 18.90
C THR A 74 -6.30 -11.90 17.43
N PRO A 75 -5.54 -12.90 16.95
CA PRO A 75 -5.10 -12.92 15.55
C PRO A 75 -6.30 -13.14 14.63
N LYS A 76 -6.55 -12.19 13.70
CA LYS A 76 -7.61 -12.30 12.67
C LYS A 76 -7.21 -13.17 11.47
N ILE A 77 -5.91 -13.36 11.25
CA ILE A 77 -5.36 -14.22 10.18
C ILE A 77 -4.44 -15.25 10.82
N ARG A 78 -4.63 -16.52 10.45
CA ARG A 78 -3.75 -17.63 10.85
C ARG A 78 -3.13 -18.21 9.58
N VAL A 79 -1.82 -18.05 9.43
CA VAL A 79 -1.05 -18.74 8.39
C VAL A 79 -0.60 -20.07 8.97
N ALA A 80 -0.93 -21.16 8.29
CA ALA A 80 -0.45 -22.51 8.62
C ALA A 80 0.28 -23.07 7.41
N SER A 81 1.37 -23.80 7.64
CA SER A 81 1.99 -24.56 6.55
C SER A 81 1.00 -25.60 6.05
N ALA A 82 0.93 -25.74 4.72
CA ALA A 82 0.40 -26.95 4.13
C ALA A 82 1.36 -28.08 4.54
N VAL A 83 0.96 -28.88 5.53
CA VAL A 83 1.68 -30.11 5.84
C VAL A 83 1.48 -31.04 4.64
N GLY A 84 2.59 -31.36 3.98
CA GLY A 84 2.76 -32.54 3.13
C GLY A 84 3.82 -33.42 3.76
#